data_AF-K1SNV6-F1
#
_entry.id   AF-K1SNV6-F1
#
_cell.length_a   1.000
_cell.length_b   1.000
_cell.length_c   1.000
_cell.angle_alpha   90.00
_cell.angle_beta   90.00
_cell.angle_gamma   90.00
#
_symmetry.space_group_name_H-M   'P 1'
#
loop_
_entity.id
_entity.type
_entity.pdbx_description
1 polymer ?
#
loop_
_entity_poly.entity_id
_entity_poly.type
_entity_poly.pdbx_seq_one_letter_code
_entity_poly.pdbx_strand_id
1 'polypeptide(L)' 'MDVNFNGTTAEMLKIISDYDEVSGFAGAYNIREDSKCAGRRSSENITIESKEDKPGINIRVK' A
#
# COMPACT_ATOMS: atom_id res chain seq x y z
N MET A 1 9.24 1.23 -6.73
CA MET A 1 8.70 1.43 -5.37
C MET A 1 8.65 0.04 -4.79
N ASP A 2 9.61 -0.30 -3.93
CA ASP A 2 9.81 -1.69 -3.54
C ASP A 2 8.67 -2.14 -2.62
N VAL A 3 7.70 -2.84 -3.21
CA VAL A 3 6.75 -3.67 -2.49
C VAL A 3 7.50 -4.89 -2.02
N ASN A 4 7.51 -5.11 -0.71
CA ASN A 4 8.19 -6.22 -0.07
C ASN A 4 7.20 -6.96 0.81
N PHE A 5 6.41 -7.83 0.18
CA PHE A 5 5.51 -8.79 0.82
C PHE A 5 5.76 -10.18 0.23
N ASN A 6 5.39 -11.21 0.98
CA ASN A 6 5.58 -12.61 0.60
C ASN A 6 4.61 -13.06 -0.51
N GLY A 7 4.82 -14.27 -1.03
CA GLY A 7 4.02 -14.83 -2.12
C GLY A 7 2.53 -15.01 -1.77
N THR A 8 2.18 -15.31 -0.53
CA THR A 8 0.77 -15.42 -0.09
C THR A 8 0.06 -14.07 -0.21
N THR A 9 0.71 -13.00 0.24
CA THR A 9 0.18 -11.65 0.13
C THR A 9 0.03 -11.24 -1.35
N ALA A 10 1.01 -11.55 -2.19
CA ALA A 10 0.94 -11.27 -3.63
C ALA A 10 -0.26 -11.97 -4.29
N GLU A 11 -0.47 -13.26 -4.02
CA GLU A 11 -1.61 -14.03 -4.54
C GLU A 11 -2.95 -13.48 -4.03
N MET A 12 -3.05 -13.11 -2.75
CA MET A 12 -4.26 -12.47 -2.23
C MET A 12 -4.56 -11.14 -2.94
N LEU A 13 -3.55 -10.30 -3.16
CA LEU A 13 -3.72 -9.01 -3.83
C LEU A 13 -4.20 -9.18 -5.29
N LYS A 14 -3.68 -10.18 -6.02
CA LYS A 14 -4.18 -10.54 -7.36
C LYS A 14 -5.67 -10.88 -7.34
N ILE A 15 -6.13 -11.60 -6.31
CA ILE A 15 -7.54 -12.04 -6.19
C ILE A 15 -8.48 -10.89 -5.81
N ILE A 16 -8.05 -9.94 -4.97
CA ILE A 16 -8.98 -8.98 -4.33
C ILE A 16 -8.84 -7.53 -4.81
N SER A 17 -7.80 -7.17 -5.58
CA SER A 17 -7.44 -5.75 -5.78
C SER A 17 -6.90 -5.39 -7.17
N ASP A 18 -7.09 -6.24 -8.18
CA ASP A 18 -6.55 -6.07 -9.54
C ASP A 18 -5.02 -5.79 -9.55
N TYR A 19 -4.32 -6.24 -8.50
CA TYR A 19 -2.89 -6.08 -8.39
C TYR A 19 -2.19 -6.99 -9.38
N ASP A 20 -1.31 -6.42 -10.19
CA ASP A 20 -0.43 -7.15 -11.09
C ASP A 20 1.03 -6.98 -10.63
N GLU A 21 1.82 -8.06 -10.67
CA GLU A 21 3.21 -8.00 -10.21
C GLU A 21 4.11 -7.19 -11.15
N VAL A 22 3.75 -7.09 -12.43
CA VAL A 22 4.55 -6.38 -13.44
C VAL A 22 4.25 -4.88 -13.44
N SER A 23 2.97 -4.51 -13.44
CA SER A 23 2.48 -3.14 -13.56
C SER A 23 2.07 -2.52 -12.21
N GLY A 24 1.93 -3.32 -11.16
CA GLY A 24 1.53 -2.89 -9.83
C GLY A 24 0.04 -2.53 -9.76
N PHE A 25 -0.30 -1.66 -8.79
CA PHE A 25 -1.62 -1.06 -8.67
C PHE A 25 -1.50 0.46 -8.78
N ALA A 26 -2.27 1.06 -9.70
CA ALA A 26 -2.19 2.48 -10.04
C ALA A 26 -2.83 3.42 -9.01
N GLY A 27 -3.62 2.90 -8.05
CA GLY A 27 -4.22 3.69 -6.97
C GLY A 27 -3.34 3.85 -5.72
N ALA A 28 -3.89 4.52 -4.71
CA ALA A 28 -3.23 4.65 -3.41
C ALA A 28 -3.53 3.44 -2.53
N TYR A 29 -2.52 3.00 -1.75
CA TYR A 29 -2.65 1.83 -0.88
C TYR A 29 -1.69 1.89 0.31
N ASN A 30 -2.02 1.12 1.35
CA ASN A 30 -1.13 0.85 2.47
C ASN A 30 -1.28 -0.64 2.88
N ILE A 31 -0.35 -1.47 2.42
CA ILE A 31 -0.30 -2.91 2.70
C ILE A 31 0.54 -3.16 3.95
N ARG A 32 -0.02 -3.96 4.86
CA ARG A 32 0.69 -4.44 6.05
C ARG A 32 0.77 -5.97 6.03
N GLU A 33 1.97 -6.46 6.22
CA GLU A 33 2.29 -7.88 6.34
C GLU A 33 3.03 -8.07 7.66
N ASP A 34 2.67 -9.09 8.45
CA ASP A 34 3.33 -9.42 9.71
C ASP A 34 3.53 -8.21 10.64
N SER A 35 2.47 -7.39 10.73
CA SER A 35 2.42 -6.11 11.47
C SER A 35 3.34 -4.99 10.95
N LYS A 36 4.13 -5.23 9.90
CA LYS A 36 5.05 -4.27 9.29
C LYS A 36 4.45 -3.61 8.06
N CYS A 37 5.04 -2.50 7.63
CA CYS A 37 4.68 -1.84 6.38
C CYS A 37 5.36 -2.58 5.23
N ALA A 38 4.58 -3.29 4.41
CA ALA A 38 5.08 -4.04 3.25
C ALA A 38 5.03 -3.21 1.96
N GLY A 39 4.10 -2.25 1.90
CA GLY A 39 4.02 -1.32 0.78
C GLY A 39 3.12 -0.15 1.11
N ARG A 40 3.52 1.06 0.70
CA ARG A 40 2.71 2.27 0.82
C ARG A 40 2.91 3.14 -0.41
N ARG A 41 1.81 3.60 -0.99
CA ARG A 41 1.83 4.46 -2.17
C ARG A 41 0.68 5.46 -2.10
N SER A 42 1.01 6.74 -2.32
CA SER A 42 0.03 7.79 -2.63
C SER A 42 -0.35 7.72 -4.12
N SER A 43 -1.48 8.31 -4.48
CA SER A 43 -1.90 8.53 -5.87
C SER A 43 -2.07 10.02 -6.13
N GLU A 44 -2.50 10.38 -7.35
CA GLU A 44 -2.78 11.77 -7.71
C GLU A 44 -3.76 12.44 -6.72
N ASN A 45 -4.83 11.75 -6.36
CA ASN A 45 -5.93 12.29 -5.55
C ASN A 45 -5.88 11.89 -4.07
N ILE A 46 -4.95 11.01 -3.68
CA ILE A 46 -4.85 10.52 -2.30
C ILE A 46 -3.41 10.56 -1.82
N THR A 47 -3.15 11.31 -0.74
CA THR A 47 -1.87 11.33 -0.04
C THR A 47 -1.93 10.44 1.20
N ILE A 48 -0.96 9.53 1.35
CA ILE A 48 -0.77 8.68 2.53
C ILE A 48 0.61 8.95 3.12
N GLU A 49 0.65 9.45 4.35
CA GLU A 49 1.89 9.81 5.05
C GLU A 49 1.89 9.33 6.49
N SER A 50 3.06 9.10 7.07
CA SER A 50 3.18 8.82 8.51
C SER A 50 2.80 10.08 9.29
N LYS A 51 2.11 9.89 10.41
CA LYS A 51 1.93 10.98 11.38
C LYS A 51 3.27 11.31 12.04
N GLU A 52 3.51 12.60 12.27
CA GLU A 52 4.72 13.09 12.94
C GLU A 52 4.54 13.20 14.46
N ASP A 53 3.31 13.38 14.92
CA ASP A 53 2.96 13.66 16.32
C ASP A 53 2.62 12.40 17.13
N LYS A 54 2.02 11.39 16.48
CA LYS A 54 1.52 10.17 17.13
C LYS A 54 1.58 8.97 16.18
N PRO A 55 1.51 7.73 16.69
CA PRO A 55 1.44 6.55 15.84
C PRO A 55 0.29 6.59 14.83
N GLY A 56 0.54 6.10 13.61
CA GLY A 56 -0.45 5.96 12.56
C GLY A 56 -0.09 6.72 11.28
N ILE A 57 -1.09 6.89 10.43
CA ILE A 57 -0.96 7.55 9.13
C ILE A 57 -2.05 8.60 8.95
N ASN A 58 -1.74 9.65 8.20
CA ASN A 58 -2.71 10.58 7.65
C ASN A 58 -3.06 10.15 6.23
N ILE A 59 -4.35 10.14 5.91
CA ILE A 59 -4.87 9.91 4.56
C ILE A 59 -5.67 11.14 4.18
N ARG A 60 -5.28 11.81 3.11
CA ARG A 60 -5.96 13.01 2.60
C ARG A 60 -6.43 12.77 1.18
N VAL A 61 -7.70 13.08 0.92
CA VAL A 61 -8.29 13.15 -0.42
C VAL A 61 -8.20 14.60 -0.89
N LYS A 62 -7.79 14.82 -2.13
CA LYS A 62 -7.71 16.16 -2.74
C LYS A 62 -9.02 16.57 -3.39
#